data_AF-A0A3D4BF07-F1
#
_entry.id   AF-A0A3D4BF07-F1
#
_cell.length_a   1.000
_cell.length_b   1.000
_cell.length_c   1.000
_cell.angle_alpha   90.00
_cell.angle_beta   90.00
_cell.angle_gamma   90.00
#
_symmetry.space_group_name_H-M   'P 1'
#
loop_
_entity.id
_entity.type
_entity.pdbx_description
1 polymer ?
#
loop_
_entity_poly.entity_id
_entity_poly.type
_entity_poly.pdbx_seq_one_letter_code
_entity_poly.pdbx_strand_id
1 'polypeptide(L)'
;MLQFEKKKCFVELGKFLSQFALDNSTQKEDVLNNDLFYNDFLSLIELSQSHNGWFTPDQVYFSVQSWAEALKEENIDKWLSKYSFDCAQDDKNRTKTVGLILAGNIPLVGF
;
A
#
# COMPACT_ATOMS: atom_id res chain seq x y z
N MET A 1 -19.38 0.36 3.04
CA MET A 1 -18.19 0.82 3.77
C MET A 1 -18.08 2.34 3.62
N LEU A 2 -18.20 3.05 4.73
CA LEU A 2 -18.05 4.51 4.80
C LEU A 2 -16.61 4.90 4.48
N GLN A 3 -16.38 6.11 3.94
CA GLN A 3 -15.03 6.57 3.56
C GLN A 3 -14.06 6.57 4.75
N PHE A 4 -14.57 6.85 5.95
CA PHE A 4 -13.82 6.79 7.19
C PHE A 4 -13.31 5.36 7.51
N GLU A 5 -14.15 4.34 7.29
CA GLU A 5 -13.76 2.93 7.51
C GLU A 5 -12.65 2.53 6.55
N LYS A 6 -12.72 2.97 5.28
CA LYS A 6 -11.66 2.72 4.28
C LYS A 6 -10.34 3.35 4.71
N LYS A 7 -10.35 4.63 5.13
CA LYS A 7 -9.15 5.32 5.66
C LYS A 7 -8.54 4.49 6.78
N LYS A 8 -9.35 4.08 7.76
CA LYS A 8 -8.88 3.30 8.92
C LYS A 8 -8.22 1.99 8.48
N CYS A 9 -8.82 1.25 7.54
CA CYS A 9 -8.22 0.02 7.02
C CYS A 9 -6.84 0.26 6.38
N PHE A 10 -6.67 1.35 5.63
CA PHE A 10 -5.37 1.70 5.04
C PHE A 10 -4.32 2.06 6.10
N VAL A 11 -4.71 2.76 7.16
CA VAL A 11 -3.82 3.05 8.30
C VAL A 11 -3.37 1.77 8.99
N GLU A 12 -4.30 0.84 9.26
CA GLU A 12 -3.96 -0.46 9.86
C GLU A 12 -3.06 -1.30 8.94
N LEU A 13 -3.27 -1.24 7.62
CA LEU A 13 -2.36 -1.87 6.65
C LEU A 13 -0.95 -1.25 6.71
N GLY A 14 -0.85 0.08 6.81
CA GLY A 14 0.45 0.76 6.98
C GLY A 14 1.19 0.29 8.23
N LYS A 15 0.47 0.14 9.36
CA LYS A 15 1.05 -0.43 10.59
C LYS A 15 1.53 -1.86 10.39
N PHE A 16 0.74 -2.71 9.73
CA PHE A 16 1.15 -4.08 9.42
C PHE A 16 2.43 -4.12 8.58
N LEU A 17 2.50 -3.33 7.50
CA LEU A 17 3.68 -3.28 6.62
C LEU A 17 4.92 -2.73 7.33
N SER A 18 4.75 -1.85 8.32
CA SER A 18 5.86 -1.25 9.08
C SER A 18 6.67 -2.25 9.92
N GLN A 19 6.21 -3.51 10.01
CA GLN A 19 6.88 -4.60 10.73
C GLN A 19 7.98 -5.27 9.92
N PHE A 20 8.08 -5.03 8.60
CA PHE A 20 8.98 -5.77 7.71
C PHE A 20 10.12 -4.88 7.21
N ALA A 21 11.32 -5.11 7.72
CA ALA A 21 12.53 -4.42 7.30
C ALA A 21 13.65 -5.44 7.05
N LEU A 22 14.58 -5.11 6.15
CA LEU A 22 15.64 -6.00 5.67
C LEU A 22 16.36 -6.72 6.82
N ASP A 23 16.80 -5.97 7.84
CA ASP A 23 17.57 -6.52 8.96
C ASP A 23 16.77 -6.64 10.27
N ASN A 24 15.53 -6.15 10.32
CA ASN A 24 14.78 -5.97 11.57
C ASN A 24 13.28 -6.20 11.40
N SER A 25 12.90 -7.32 10.79
CA SER A 25 11.50 -7.74 10.75
C SER A 25 11.06 -8.28 12.11
N THR A 26 10.13 -7.61 12.78
CA THR A 26 9.67 -8.01 14.11
C THR A 26 8.17 -7.76 14.24
N GLN A 27 7.45 -8.76 14.77
CA GLN A 27 6.04 -8.64 15.08
C GLN A 27 5.83 -7.58 16.17
N LYS A 28 4.94 -6.63 15.89
CA LYS A 28 4.46 -5.63 16.84
C LYS A 28 3.11 -6.09 17.38
N GLU A 29 2.95 -6.11 18.69
CA GLU A 29 1.75 -6.62 19.36
C GLU A 29 0.48 -5.80 19.05
N ASP A 30 0.63 -4.54 18.65
CA ASP A 30 -0.46 -3.62 18.34
C ASP A 30 -1.03 -3.77 16.93
N VAL A 31 -0.47 -4.68 16.11
CA VAL A 31 -0.91 -4.90 14.73
C VAL A 31 -1.98 -5.99 14.65
N LEU A 32 -3.05 -5.69 13.91
CA LEU A 32 -4.15 -6.61 13.68
C LEU A 32 -3.76 -7.80 12.80
N ASN A 33 -4.27 -8.99 13.14
CA ASN A 33 -4.19 -10.21 12.32
C ASN A 33 -2.76 -10.73 12.06
N ASN A 34 -1.80 -10.43 12.95
CA ASN A 34 -0.43 -10.96 12.82
C ASN A 34 -0.38 -12.48 12.72
N ASP A 35 -1.16 -13.19 13.55
CA ASP A 35 -1.23 -14.66 13.55
C ASP A 35 -1.65 -15.25 12.20
N LEU A 36 -2.44 -14.50 11.43
CA LEU A 36 -2.97 -14.92 10.14
C LEU A 36 -2.05 -14.59 8.97
N PHE A 37 -1.33 -13.46 9.02
CA PHE A 37 -0.68 -12.91 7.81
C PHE A 37 0.82 -12.68 7.92
N TYR A 38 1.40 -12.61 9.12
CA TYR A 38 2.79 -12.17 9.27
C TYR A 38 3.79 -13.12 8.58
N ASN A 39 3.70 -14.41 8.89
CA ASN A 39 4.64 -15.42 8.36
C ASN A 39 4.46 -15.63 6.86
N ASP A 40 3.21 -15.61 6.39
CA ASP A 40 2.90 -15.73 4.96
C ASP A 40 3.44 -14.52 4.19
N PHE A 41 3.33 -13.32 4.75
CA PHE A 41 3.86 -12.12 4.12
C PHE A 41 5.39 -12.13 4.03
N LEU A 42 6.09 -12.56 5.09
CA LEU A 42 7.55 -12.79 5.03
C LEU A 42 7.92 -13.78 3.93
N SER A 43 7.22 -14.91 3.86
CA SER A 43 7.45 -15.92 2.82
C SER A 43 7.24 -15.35 1.41
N LEU A 44 6.25 -14.47 1.23
CA LEU A 44 6.01 -13.79 -0.05
C LEU A 44 7.12 -12.80 -0.42
N ILE A 45 7.68 -12.07 0.56
CA ILE A 45 8.83 -11.19 0.32
C ILE A 45 10.01 -12.00 -0.19
N GLU A 46 10.34 -13.12 0.45
CA GLU A 46 11.44 -14.00 0.05
C GLU A 46 11.21 -14.63 -1.33
N LEU A 47 9.98 -15.07 -1.61
CA LEU A 47 9.62 -15.71 -2.87
C LEU A 47 9.58 -14.73 -4.05
N SER A 48 9.33 -13.43 -3.80
CA SER A 48 9.11 -12.43 -4.84
C SER A 48 10.26 -12.35 -5.87
N GLN A 49 11.51 -12.50 -5.42
CA GLN A 49 12.69 -12.47 -6.27
C GLN A 49 12.72 -13.62 -7.29
N SER A 50 12.24 -14.83 -6.92
CA SER A 50 12.24 -15.97 -7.84
C SER A 50 11.24 -15.80 -8.98
N HIS A 51 10.20 -14.98 -8.78
CA HIS A 51 9.23 -14.64 -9.83
C HIS A 51 9.68 -13.48 -10.71
N ASN A 52 10.44 -12.54 -10.16
CA ASN A 52 10.97 -11.40 -10.90
C ASN A 52 12.34 -10.98 -10.34
N GLY A 53 13.39 -11.11 -11.14
CA GLY A 53 14.76 -10.76 -10.73
C GLY A 53 14.97 -9.28 -10.37
N TRP A 54 14.04 -8.39 -10.74
CA TRP A 54 14.04 -6.98 -10.32
C TRP A 54 13.60 -6.80 -8.86
N PHE A 55 12.90 -7.78 -8.29
CA PHE A 55 12.41 -7.76 -6.91
C PHE A 55 13.49 -8.32 -5.98
N THR A 56 14.66 -7.67 -5.95
CA THR A 56 15.69 -8.03 -4.97
C THR A 56 15.16 -7.79 -3.56
N PRO A 57 15.61 -8.56 -2.54
CA PRO A 57 15.13 -8.39 -1.17
C PRO A 57 15.17 -6.93 -0.71
N ASP A 58 16.28 -6.23 -0.96
CA ASP A 58 16.45 -4.82 -0.64
C ASP A 58 15.35 -3.93 -1.25
N GLN A 59 15.03 -4.13 -2.53
CA GLN A 59 14.04 -3.32 -3.24
C GLN A 59 12.61 -3.64 -2.78
N VAL A 60 12.34 -4.90 -2.43
CA VAL A 60 11.05 -5.32 -1.91
C VAL A 60 10.83 -4.75 -0.52
N TYR A 61 11.80 -4.90 0.38
CA TYR A 61 11.74 -4.28 1.71
C TYR A 61 11.65 -2.75 1.64
N PHE A 62 12.42 -2.11 0.75
CA PHE A 62 12.34 -0.67 0.50
C PHE A 62 10.93 -0.25 0.04
N SER A 63 10.33 -0.99 -0.89
CA SER A 63 8.98 -0.73 -1.38
C SER A 63 7.92 -0.92 -0.28
N VAL A 64 8.02 -1.99 0.50
CA VAL A 64 7.12 -2.26 1.63
C VAL A 64 7.21 -1.14 2.67
N GLN A 65 8.42 -0.71 3.04
CA GLN A 65 8.63 0.40 3.96
C GLN A 65 8.12 1.74 3.40
N SER A 66 8.31 2.00 2.11
CA SER A 66 7.78 3.20 1.45
C SER A 66 6.25 3.25 1.53
N TRP A 67 5.58 2.11 1.35
CA TRP A 67 4.13 2.02 1.52
C TRP A 67 3.70 2.14 2.99
N ALA A 68 4.43 1.53 3.92
CA ALA A 68 4.17 1.68 5.36
C ALA A 68 4.19 3.17 5.78
N GLU A 69 5.18 3.92 5.28
CA GLU A 69 5.29 5.36 5.51
C GLU A 69 4.15 6.15 4.85
N ALA A 70 3.86 5.89 3.57
CA ALA A 70 2.81 6.58 2.83
C ALA A 70 1.41 6.38 3.44
N LEU A 71 1.18 5.21 4.06
CA LEU A 71 -0.11 4.83 4.65
C LEU A 71 -0.27 5.31 6.10
N LYS A 72 0.65 6.09 6.65
CA LYS A 72 0.45 6.76 7.95
C LYS A 72 -0.77 7.68 7.90
N GLU A 73 -1.46 7.77 9.03
CA GLU A 73 -2.69 8.57 9.15
C GLU A 73 -2.50 10.02 8.71
N GLU A 74 -1.42 10.66 9.15
CA GLU A 74 -1.07 12.04 8.77
C GLU A 74 -0.87 12.23 7.26
N ASN A 75 -0.27 11.24 6.59
CA ASN A 75 -0.01 11.28 5.15
C ASN A 75 -1.30 11.07 4.36
N ILE A 76 -2.14 10.14 4.81
CA ILE A 76 -3.47 9.93 4.22
C ILE A 76 -4.35 11.17 4.44
N ASP A 77 -4.37 11.76 5.63
CA ASP A 77 -5.14 12.99 5.89
C ASP A 77 -4.68 14.16 5.03
N LYS A 78 -3.36 14.36 4.92
CA LYS A 78 -2.78 15.38 4.04
C LYS A 78 -3.11 15.13 2.56
N TRP A 79 -3.17 13.88 2.14
CA TRP A 79 -3.57 13.54 0.77
C TRP A 79 -5.06 13.80 0.54
N LEU A 80 -5.91 13.38 1.48
CA LEU A 80 -7.36 13.52 1.41
C LEU A 80 -7.84 14.96 1.59
N SER A 81 -7.05 15.84 2.23
CA SER A 81 -7.43 17.25 2.48
C SER A 81 -7.71 18.05 1.20
N LYS A 82 -7.21 17.58 0.04
CA LYS A 82 -7.47 18.19 -1.27
C LYS A 82 -8.80 17.77 -1.89
N TYR A 83 -9.49 16.81 -1.29
CA TYR A 83 -10.72 16.24 -1.81
C TYR A 83 -11.88 16.55 -0.86
N SER A 84 -12.92 17.19 -1.39
CA SER A 84 -14.23 17.23 -0.72
C SER A 84 -14.98 15.92 -1.01
N PHE A 85 -15.49 15.29 0.04
CA PHE A 85 -16.34 14.11 -0.04
C PHE A 85 -17.84 14.46 0.07
N ASP A 86 -18.17 15.75 0.12
CA ASP A 86 -19.56 16.20 0.10
C ASP A 86 -20.11 15.95 -1.30
N CYS A 87 -21.05 14.99 -1.37
CA CYS A 87 -21.63 14.48 -2.60
C CYS A 87 -22.57 15.49 -3.32
N ALA A 88 -22.58 16.76 -2.92
CA ALA A 88 -23.59 17.70 -3.36
C ALA A 88 -23.08 19.15 -3.31
N GLN A 89 -22.05 19.48 -4.08
CA GLN A 89 -22.02 20.77 -4.79
C GLN A 89 -20.85 20.82 -5.75
N ASP A 90 -21.21 21.18 -6.98
CA ASP A 90 -20.38 21.66 -8.07
C ASP A 90 -19.49 20.63 -8.80
N ASP A 91 -19.89 20.34 -10.05
CA ASP A 91 -19.19 19.63 -11.12
C ASP A 91 -18.96 18.09 -11.07
N LYS A 92 -19.30 17.38 -9.99
CA LYS A 92 -18.95 15.94 -9.85
C LYS A 92 -19.93 14.91 -10.47
N ASN A 93 -21.05 15.32 -11.04
CA ASN A 93 -22.02 14.41 -11.68
C ASN A 93 -21.73 14.08 -13.16
N ARG A 94 -20.60 14.53 -13.71
CA ARG A 94 -20.12 14.02 -15.00
C ARG A 94 -19.26 12.79 -14.76
N THR A 95 -19.85 11.61 -14.96
CA THR A 95 -19.08 10.38 -15.22
C THR A 95 -18.02 10.69 -16.26
N LYS A 96 -16.76 10.64 -15.87
CA LYS A 96 -15.64 10.85 -16.79
C LYS A 96 -15.34 9.53 -17.47
N THR A 97 -15.34 9.52 -18.81
CA THR A 97 -14.82 8.39 -19.57
C THR A 97 -13.30 8.39 -19.42
N VAL A 98 -12.75 7.39 -18.73
CA VAL A 98 -11.32 7.21 -18.55
C VAL A 98 -10.84 6.13 -19.52
N GLY A 99 -9.90 6.47 -20.41
CA GLY A 99 -9.20 5.49 -21.24
C GLY A 99 -7.95 5.00 -20.50
N LEU A 100 -7.87 3.68 -20.25
CA LEU A 100 -6.72 3.05 -19.63
C LEU A 100 -5.90 2.35 -20.72
N ILE A 101 -4.69 2.82 -20.96
CA ILE A 101 -3.72 2.18 -21.86
C ILE A 101 -2.63 1.60 -20.97
N LEU A 102 -2.64 0.28 -20.79
CA LEU A 102 -1.61 -0.43 -20.04
C LEU A 102 -0.49 -0.83 -20.99
N ALA A 103 0.76 -0.50 -20.65
CA ALA A 103 1.90 -1.14 -21.28
C ALA A 103 1.90 -2.62 -20.87
N GLY A 104 1.64 -3.53 -21.82
CA GLY A 104 1.84 -4.97 -21.59
C GLY A 104 3.33 -5.22 -21.36
N ASN A 105 3.66 -6.00 -20.32
CA ASN A 105 5.01 -6.34 -19.83
C ASN A 105 6.17 -5.91 -20.75
N ILE A 106 6.50 -4.62 -20.72
CA ILE A 106 7.72 -4.11 -21.36
C ILE A 106 8.83 -4.33 -20.33
N PRO A 107 9.93 -5.03 -20.67
CA PRO A 107 11.04 -5.36 -19.75
C PRO A 107 11.79 -4.15 -19.16
N LEU A 108 11.26 -2.93 -19.28
CA LEU A 108 12.00 -1.67 -19.23
C LEU A 108 11.24 -0.57 -18.48
N VAL A 109 10.30 -0.95 -17.60
CA VAL A 109 9.66 -0.01 -16.67
C VAL A 109 9.86 -0.54 -15.24
N GLY A 110 11.11 -0.48 -14.79
CA GLY A 110 11.43 -0.56 -13.36
C GLY A 110 11.07 0.76 -12.69
N PHE A 111 10.42 0.68 -11.53
CA PHE A 111 10.33 1.77 -10.57
C PHE A 111 11.38 1.56 -9.49
#